data_AF-A0A1I4XK57-F1
#
_entry.id   AF-A0A1I4XK57-F1
#
_cell.length_a   1.000
_cell.length_b   1.000
_cell.length_c   1.000
_cell.angle_alpha   90.00
_cell.angle_beta   90.00
_cell.angle_gamma   90.00
#
_symmetry.space_group_name_H-M   'P 1'
#
loop_
_entity.id
_entity.type
_entity.pdbx_description
1 polymer ?
#
loop_
_entity_poly.entity_id
_entity_poly.type
_entity_poly.pdbx_seq_one_letter_code
_entity_poly.pdbx_strand_id
1 'polypeptide(L)'
;MDEQNQPPAEDGSALIELEAIEARILGCLIEKQATTPDAYPLTLNAVVAACNQKSNREPMTAYEPGEVGHALRQLEGKGLVAGTLSARASRYAHRFENGYGVTTRQRALLALLMLRGPQTLNELFSRSERLADFPDAEEVRTVLDRLASRIPALVVRLHRAPGQREDRYMHLLCGPVTMDAAMAADADAPTRASGGLGERVAQLESLVAQLQEVVAELQSRPGNGHVADDDTGNA
;
A
#
# COMPACT_ATOMS: atom_id res chain seq x y z
N MET A 1 23.08 17.17 44.58
CA MET A 1 22.59 18.02 43.46
C MET A 1 22.97 17.24 42.22
N ASP A 2 22.12 16.27 41.90
CA ASP A 2 22.36 15.32 40.82
C ASP A 2 21.80 15.93 39.54
N GLU A 3 22.70 16.39 38.70
CA GLU A 3 22.40 16.87 37.36
C GLU A 3 22.14 15.65 36.47
N GLN A 4 20.88 15.44 36.14
CA GLN A 4 20.39 14.38 35.28
C GLN A 4 20.97 14.53 33.86
N ASN A 5 22.06 13.82 33.59
CA ASN A 5 22.52 13.56 32.23
C ASN A 5 21.71 12.40 31.65
N GLN A 6 20.51 12.70 31.15
CA GLN A 6 19.71 11.77 30.36
C GLN A 6 20.45 11.55 29.02
N PRO A 7 20.81 10.30 28.63
CA PRO A 7 21.38 10.08 27.31
C PRO A 7 20.34 10.44 26.22
N PRO A 8 20.78 10.97 25.06
CA PRO A 8 19.86 11.29 23.97
C PRO A 8 19.18 9.99 23.52
N ALA A 9 17.87 10.07 23.29
CA ALA A 9 17.08 8.97 22.74
C ALA A 9 17.78 8.44 21.48
N GLU A 10 18.00 7.13 21.43
CA GLU A 10 18.64 6.49 20.29
C GLU A 10 17.79 6.68 19.03
N ASP A 11 18.27 7.52 18.11
CA ASP A 11 17.76 7.59 16.74
C ASP A 11 18.17 6.32 15.99
N GLY A 12 17.45 5.23 16.27
CA GLY A 12 17.52 3.98 15.51
C GLY A 12 16.85 4.18 14.15
N SER A 13 17.57 4.77 13.20
CA SER A 13 17.24 4.97 11.77
C SER A 13 15.81 4.58 11.39
N ALA A 14 14.90 5.55 11.40
CA ALA A 14 13.52 5.34 10.97
C ALA A 14 13.47 4.74 9.55
N LEU A 15 12.61 3.74 9.36
CA LEU A 15 12.34 3.17 8.04
C LEU A 15 11.83 4.26 7.10
N ILE A 16 12.22 4.18 5.83
CA ILE A 16 11.56 4.96 4.79
C ILE A 16 10.14 4.45 4.67
N GLU A 17 9.18 5.24 5.13
CA GLU A 17 7.77 4.89 5.04
C GLU A 17 7.25 5.12 3.61
N LEU A 18 6.49 4.14 3.12
CA LEU A 18 5.92 4.11 1.78
C LEU A 18 4.40 4.28 1.85
N GLU A 19 3.86 5.06 0.92
CA GLU A 19 2.44 5.02 0.62
C GLU A 19 2.07 3.71 -0.11
N ALA A 20 0.80 3.33 -0.07
CA ALA A 20 0.33 2.10 -0.70
C ALA A 20 0.61 2.05 -2.22
N ILE A 21 0.49 3.19 -2.91
CA ILE A 21 0.81 3.30 -4.34
C ILE A 21 2.32 3.15 -4.59
N GLU A 22 3.16 3.69 -3.73
CA GLU A 22 4.62 3.58 -3.83
C GLU A 22 5.07 2.12 -3.63
N ALA A 23 4.54 1.43 -2.62
CA ALA A 23 4.79 0.02 -2.39
C ALA A 23 4.33 -0.84 -3.57
N ARG A 24 3.16 -0.53 -4.15
CA ARG A 24 2.67 -1.18 -5.37
C ARG A 24 3.65 -1.00 -6.53
N ILE A 25 4.12 0.21 -6.77
CA ILE A 25 5.05 0.53 -7.86
C ILE A 25 6.37 -0.22 -7.68
N LEU A 26 6.96 -0.19 -6.47
CA LEU A 26 8.20 -0.90 -6.19
C LEU A 26 8.04 -2.41 -6.36
N GLY A 27 6.96 -2.99 -5.83
CA GLY A 27 6.62 -4.40 -6.04
C GLY A 27 6.53 -4.76 -7.53
N CYS A 28 5.88 -3.91 -8.34
CA CYS A 28 5.77 -4.12 -9.79
C CYS A 28 7.13 -4.04 -10.50
N LEU A 29 7.97 -3.06 -10.16
CA LEU A 29 9.30 -2.91 -10.75
C LEU A 29 10.18 -4.13 -10.43
N ILE A 30 10.16 -4.62 -9.19
CA ILE A 30 10.90 -5.82 -8.77
C ILE A 30 10.39 -7.07 -9.51
N GLU A 31 9.06 -7.27 -9.53
CA GLU A 31 8.44 -8.40 -10.23
C GLU A 31 8.82 -8.41 -11.71
N LYS A 32 8.73 -7.25 -12.39
CA LYS A 32 9.01 -7.15 -13.83
C LYS A 32 10.49 -7.21 -14.15
N GLN A 33 11.38 -6.78 -13.27
CA GLN A 33 12.81 -7.02 -13.44
C GLN A 33 13.12 -8.53 -13.49
N ALA A 34 12.51 -9.31 -12.59
CA ALA A 34 12.76 -10.74 -12.52
C ALA A 34 12.03 -11.54 -13.63
N THR A 35 10.77 -11.21 -13.90
CA THR A 35 9.90 -12.02 -14.77
C THR A 35 9.88 -11.58 -16.23
N THR A 36 10.25 -10.34 -16.52
CA THR A 36 10.24 -9.76 -17.87
C THR A 36 11.46 -8.84 -18.09
N PRO A 37 12.70 -9.37 -18.01
CA PRO A 37 13.91 -8.56 -18.06
C PRO A 37 14.05 -7.75 -19.36
N ASP A 38 13.57 -8.27 -20.49
CA ASP A 38 13.62 -7.59 -21.80
C ASP A 38 12.80 -6.30 -21.83
N ALA A 39 11.75 -6.21 -21.00
CA ALA A 39 10.92 -5.02 -20.91
C ALA A 39 11.44 -3.99 -19.89
N TYR A 40 12.41 -4.38 -19.05
CA TYR A 40 12.96 -3.58 -17.97
C TYR A 40 14.19 -2.79 -18.43
N PRO A 41 14.36 -1.51 -18.04
CA PRO A 41 13.51 -0.69 -17.17
C PRO A 41 12.19 -0.25 -17.83
N LEU A 42 11.15 -0.10 -17.00
CA LEU A 42 9.78 0.10 -17.44
C LEU A 42 9.50 1.56 -17.81
N THR A 43 8.69 1.82 -18.84
CA THR A 43 8.12 3.15 -19.08
C THR A 43 6.97 3.44 -18.11
N LEU A 44 6.55 4.70 -17.99
CA LEU A 44 5.40 5.08 -17.14
C LEU A 44 4.16 4.22 -17.42
N ASN A 45 3.79 4.06 -18.69
CA ASN A 45 2.62 3.27 -19.09
C ASN A 45 2.77 1.79 -18.72
N ALA A 46 3.99 1.24 -18.80
CA ALA A 46 4.25 -0.13 -18.36
C ALA A 46 4.15 -0.29 -16.84
N VAL A 47 4.57 0.71 -16.06
CA VAL A 47 4.37 0.74 -14.60
C VAL A 47 2.88 0.80 -14.26
N VAL A 48 2.12 1.68 -14.90
CA VAL A 48 0.64 1.77 -14.72
C VAL A 48 -0.02 0.43 -15.01
N ALA A 49 0.29 -0.17 -16.17
CA ALA A 49 -0.24 -1.47 -16.56
C ALA A 49 0.14 -2.58 -15.56
N ALA A 50 1.35 -2.55 -15.02
CA ALA A 50 1.80 -3.50 -14.00
C ALA A 50 1.10 -3.31 -12.65
N CYS A 51 0.82 -2.06 -12.24
CA CYS A 51 0.13 -1.77 -11.00
C CYS A 51 -1.32 -2.27 -11.00
N ASN A 52 -1.99 -2.15 -12.15
CA ASN A 52 -3.42 -2.45 -12.34
C ASN A 52 -3.68 -3.86 -12.93
N GLN A 53 -2.72 -4.79 -12.82
CA GLN A 53 -2.94 -6.17 -13.28
C GLN A 53 -4.05 -6.85 -12.47
N LYS A 54 -4.89 -7.64 -13.15
CA LYS A 54 -5.98 -8.41 -12.52
C LYS A 54 -5.48 -9.61 -11.72
N SER A 55 -4.30 -10.12 -12.05
CA SER A 55 -3.66 -11.23 -11.37
C SER A 55 -2.52 -10.74 -10.50
N ASN A 56 -2.23 -11.48 -9.43
CA ASN A 56 -1.09 -11.24 -8.56
C ASN A 56 -1.10 -9.86 -7.87
N ARG A 57 -2.28 -9.25 -7.71
CA ARG A 57 -2.50 -7.95 -7.05
C ARG A 57 -3.63 -8.06 -6.06
N GLU A 58 -3.34 -7.78 -4.79
CA GLU A 58 -4.34 -7.70 -3.73
C GLU A 58 -4.02 -6.45 -2.88
N PRO A 59 -4.91 -5.44 -2.85
CA PRO A 59 -6.15 -5.31 -3.63
C PRO A 59 -5.89 -5.02 -5.12
N MET A 60 -6.89 -5.30 -5.97
CA MET A 60 -6.91 -4.77 -7.34
C MET A 60 -7.01 -3.24 -7.31
N THR A 61 -6.27 -2.57 -8.19
CA THR A 61 -6.24 -1.11 -8.27
C THR A 61 -6.54 -0.65 -9.69
N ALA A 62 -6.87 0.64 -9.82
CA ALA A 62 -7.07 1.32 -11.09
C ALA A 62 -6.40 2.70 -11.03
N TYR A 63 -5.09 2.72 -10.79
CA TYR A 63 -4.33 3.97 -10.73
C TYR A 63 -4.22 4.61 -12.11
N GLU A 64 -4.36 5.94 -12.12
CA GLU A 64 -4.20 6.76 -13.30
C GLU A 64 -2.71 7.09 -13.57
N PRO A 65 -2.32 7.38 -14.82
CA PRO A 65 -0.93 7.72 -15.15
C PRO A 65 -0.37 8.91 -14.36
N GLY A 66 -1.23 9.88 -14.00
CA GLY A 66 -0.84 11.03 -13.18
C GLY A 66 -0.46 10.65 -11.75
N GLU A 67 -1.22 9.76 -11.13
CA GLU A 67 -0.97 9.25 -9.77
C GLU A 67 0.34 8.45 -9.72
N VAL A 68 0.51 7.51 -10.66
CA VAL A 68 1.73 6.70 -10.76
C VAL A 68 2.95 7.59 -11.07
N GLY A 69 2.79 8.57 -11.96
CA GLY A 69 3.86 9.52 -12.28
C GLY A 69 4.26 10.40 -11.09
N HIS A 70 3.31 10.78 -10.23
CA HIS A 70 3.59 11.51 -8.99
C HIS A 70 4.36 10.64 -7.99
N ALA A 71 3.87 9.42 -7.73
CA ALA A 71 4.50 8.48 -6.82
C ALA A 71 5.91 8.06 -7.28
N LEU A 72 6.14 7.92 -8.59
CA LEU A 72 7.48 7.66 -9.12
C LEU A 72 8.48 8.79 -8.79
N ARG A 73 8.05 10.06 -8.87
CA ARG A 73 8.91 11.20 -8.50
C ARG A 73 9.20 11.22 -6.99
N GLN A 74 8.22 10.89 -6.15
CA GLN A 74 8.45 10.74 -4.71
C GLN A 74 9.46 9.62 -4.42
N LEU A 75 9.32 8.47 -5.10
CA LEU A 75 10.26 7.35 -4.99
C LEU A 75 11.68 7.67 -5.49
N GLU A 76 11.82 8.50 -6.51
CA GLU A 76 13.11 9.05 -6.94
C GLU A 76 13.72 9.95 -5.87
N GLY A 77 12.92 10.82 -5.25
CA GLY A 77 13.34 11.65 -4.12
C GLY A 77 13.79 10.83 -2.90
N LYS A 78 13.14 9.69 -2.66
CA LYS A 78 13.52 8.69 -1.64
C LYS A 78 14.74 7.83 -2.04
N GLY A 79 15.25 7.98 -3.27
CA GLY A 79 16.36 7.18 -3.79
C GLY A 79 16.03 5.70 -4.08
N LEU A 80 14.74 5.33 -4.05
CA LEU A 80 14.25 3.95 -4.22
C LEU A 80 13.96 3.60 -5.68
N VAL A 81 13.85 4.61 -6.55
CA VAL A 81 13.69 4.47 -8.00
C VAL A 81 14.71 5.38 -8.70
N ALA A 82 15.15 4.96 -9.88
CA ALA A 82 15.94 5.76 -10.80
C ALA A 82 15.22 5.88 -12.14
N GLY A 83 14.83 7.10 -12.50
CA GLY A 83 14.40 7.47 -13.83
C GLY A 83 15.59 7.80 -14.72
N THR A 84 15.60 7.22 -15.91
CA THR A 84 16.51 7.60 -17.00
C THR A 84 15.68 8.14 -18.14
N LEU A 85 15.99 9.35 -18.58
CA LEU A 85 15.38 9.92 -19.78
C LEU A 85 16.05 9.29 -21.02
N SER A 86 15.25 8.65 -21.86
CA SER A 86 15.68 8.24 -23.20
C SER A 86 15.08 9.17 -24.26
N ALA A 87 15.59 9.09 -25.49
CA ALA A 87 15.07 9.87 -26.62
C ALA A 87 13.57 9.62 -26.92
N ARG A 88 12.98 8.52 -26.45
CA ARG A 88 11.58 8.15 -26.72
C ARG A 88 10.66 8.29 -25.51
N ALA A 89 11.14 7.94 -24.32
CA ALA A 89 10.36 7.97 -23.08
C ALA A 89 11.25 7.86 -21.83
N SER A 90 10.78 8.39 -20.70
CA SER A 90 11.38 8.10 -19.39
C SER A 90 11.20 6.63 -19.03
N ARG A 91 12.25 6.01 -18.48
CA ARG A 91 12.25 4.63 -17.99
C ARG A 91 12.67 4.57 -16.54
N TYR A 92 12.05 3.69 -15.77
CA TYR A 92 12.18 3.60 -14.32
C TYR A 92 12.73 2.24 -13.91
N ALA A 93 13.75 2.26 -13.05
CA ALA A 93 14.35 1.10 -12.42
C ALA A 93 14.26 1.22 -10.89
N HIS A 94 13.98 0.13 -10.17
CA HIS A 94 14.08 0.14 -8.72
C HIS A 94 15.55 0.15 -8.25
N ARG A 95 15.76 0.70 -7.06
CA ARG A 95 17.01 0.66 -6.28
C ARG A 95 16.77 0.07 -4.89
N PHE A 96 15.79 -0.84 -4.80
CA PHE A 96 15.27 -1.38 -3.55
C PHE A 96 16.34 -1.99 -2.62
N GLU A 97 17.31 -2.72 -3.19
CA GLU A 97 18.42 -3.32 -2.45
C GLU A 97 19.34 -2.27 -1.83
N ASN A 98 19.59 -1.17 -2.54
CA ASN A 98 20.41 -0.08 -2.04
C ASN A 98 19.67 0.70 -0.95
N GLY A 99 18.37 0.93 -1.14
CA GLY A 99 17.54 1.69 -0.20
C GLY A 99 17.31 0.97 1.12
N TYR A 100 17.04 -0.34 1.08
CA TYR A 100 16.74 -1.12 2.28
C TYR A 100 17.89 -2.04 2.72
N GLY A 101 18.98 -2.16 1.97
CA GLY A 101 20.08 -3.07 2.32
C GLY A 101 19.63 -4.53 2.39
N VAL A 102 18.92 -5.01 1.37
CA VAL A 102 18.34 -6.36 1.32
C VAL A 102 18.92 -7.20 0.20
N THR A 103 18.98 -8.52 0.39
CA THR A 103 19.41 -9.48 -0.63
C THR A 103 18.32 -9.74 -1.67
N THR A 104 18.66 -10.39 -2.80
CA THR A 104 17.71 -10.77 -3.84
C THR A 104 16.53 -11.61 -3.31
N ARG A 105 16.81 -12.59 -2.44
CA ARG A 105 15.78 -13.43 -1.79
C ARG A 105 14.88 -12.60 -0.87
N GLN A 106 15.46 -11.74 -0.05
CA GLN A 106 14.70 -10.85 0.84
C GLN A 106 13.80 -9.89 0.06
N ARG A 107 14.34 -9.26 -0.99
CA ARG A 107 13.62 -8.39 -1.91
C ARG A 107 12.46 -9.12 -2.59
N ALA A 108 12.64 -10.36 -3.02
CA ALA A 108 11.58 -11.16 -3.64
C ALA A 108 10.39 -11.35 -2.69
N LEU A 109 10.64 -11.72 -1.44
CA LEU A 109 9.57 -11.88 -0.44
C LEU A 109 8.88 -10.56 -0.11
N LEU A 110 9.65 -9.48 0.07
CA LEU A 110 9.08 -8.14 0.29
C LEU A 110 8.21 -7.69 -0.89
N ALA A 111 8.63 -7.94 -2.13
CA ALA A 111 7.82 -7.63 -3.30
C ALA A 111 6.49 -8.39 -3.31
N LEU A 112 6.48 -9.69 -2.97
CA LEU A 112 5.24 -10.45 -2.85
C LEU A 112 4.31 -9.89 -1.78
N LEU A 113 4.85 -9.53 -0.62
CA LEU A 113 4.09 -8.93 0.48
C LEU A 113 3.52 -7.56 0.09
N MET A 114 4.27 -6.72 -0.63
CA MET A 114 3.78 -5.42 -1.11
C MET A 114 2.69 -5.56 -2.18
N LEU A 115 2.75 -6.62 -3.01
CA LEU A 115 1.80 -6.83 -4.10
C LEU A 115 0.51 -7.51 -3.65
N ARG A 116 0.54 -8.33 -2.59
CA ARG A 116 -0.59 -9.16 -2.18
C ARG A 116 -0.91 -9.13 -0.68
N GLY A 117 -0.25 -8.29 0.11
CA GLY A 117 -0.47 -8.20 1.54
C GLY A 117 -0.07 -9.47 2.31
N PRO A 118 -0.74 -9.74 3.45
CA PRO A 118 -0.41 -10.84 4.35
C PRO A 118 -0.52 -12.22 3.69
N GLN A 119 0.55 -13.01 3.72
CA GLN A 119 0.61 -14.33 3.06
C GLN A 119 1.19 -15.39 4.00
N THR A 120 0.77 -16.65 3.80
CA THR A 120 1.36 -17.78 4.53
C THR A 120 2.72 -18.17 3.96
N LEU A 121 3.46 -18.98 4.72
CA LEU A 121 4.78 -19.47 4.32
C LEU A 121 4.74 -20.23 2.99
N ASN A 122 3.75 -21.12 2.82
CA ASN A 122 3.60 -21.95 1.64
C ASN A 122 3.22 -21.13 0.40
N GLU A 123 2.37 -20.11 0.58
CA GLU A 123 2.03 -19.17 -0.49
C GLU A 123 3.26 -18.39 -0.96
N LEU A 124 4.05 -17.86 -0.03
CA LEU A 124 5.28 -17.14 -0.34
C LEU A 124 6.28 -18.03 -1.08
N PHE A 125 6.47 -19.27 -0.61
CA PHE A 125 7.34 -20.23 -1.28
C PHE A 125 6.91 -20.46 -2.73
N SER A 126 5.66 -20.86 -2.96
CA SER A 126 5.14 -21.12 -4.31
C SER A 126 5.18 -19.88 -5.22
N ARG A 127 4.87 -18.69 -4.70
CA ARG A 127 4.82 -17.45 -5.50
C ARG A 127 6.19 -16.84 -5.75
N SER A 128 7.20 -17.20 -4.96
CA SER A 128 8.57 -16.66 -5.08
C SER A 128 9.41 -17.31 -6.18
N GLU A 129 8.98 -18.47 -6.71
CA GLU A 129 9.73 -19.29 -7.68
C GLU A 129 10.21 -18.49 -8.91
N ARG A 130 9.43 -17.52 -9.38
CA ARG A 130 9.79 -16.69 -10.54
C ARG A 130 10.58 -15.43 -10.19
N LEU A 131 10.79 -15.15 -8.91
CA LEU A 131 11.46 -13.94 -8.43
C LEU A 131 12.85 -14.23 -7.85
N ALA A 132 13.01 -15.36 -7.16
CA ALA A 132 14.28 -15.82 -6.61
C ALA A 132 14.24 -17.33 -6.31
N ASP A 133 15.40 -17.97 -6.34
CA ASP A 133 15.51 -19.40 -6.05
C ASP A 133 15.47 -19.68 -4.55
N PHE A 134 14.48 -20.46 -4.11
CA PHE A 134 14.39 -21.03 -2.77
C PHE A 134 14.38 -22.57 -2.85
N PRO A 135 15.22 -23.27 -2.08
CA PRO A 135 15.27 -24.73 -2.10
C PRO A 135 14.01 -25.36 -1.50
N ASP A 136 13.45 -24.76 -0.45
CA ASP A 136 12.27 -25.23 0.26
C ASP A 136 11.59 -24.08 1.03
N ALA A 137 10.43 -24.37 1.62
CA ALA A 137 9.70 -23.42 2.47
C ALA A 137 10.46 -23.07 3.76
N GLU A 138 11.42 -23.89 4.18
CA GLU A 138 12.23 -23.67 5.36
C GLU A 138 13.26 -22.54 5.17
N GLU A 139 13.85 -22.45 3.97
CA GLU A 139 14.68 -21.32 3.60
C GLU A 139 13.85 -20.03 3.53
N VAL A 140 12.62 -20.08 3.04
CA VAL A 140 11.71 -18.90 3.05
C VAL A 140 11.48 -18.43 4.49
N ARG A 141 11.19 -19.35 5.41
CA ARG A 141 11.02 -19.05 6.83
C ARG A 141 12.27 -18.40 7.42
N THR A 142 13.44 -18.98 7.16
CA THR A 142 14.72 -18.45 7.62
C THR A 142 14.96 -17.02 7.11
N VAL A 143 14.62 -16.72 5.85
CA VAL A 143 14.75 -15.38 5.29
C VAL A 143 13.75 -14.40 5.94
N LEU A 144 12.51 -14.82 6.19
CA LEU A 144 11.50 -14.01 6.89
C LEU A 144 11.89 -13.71 8.33
N ASP A 145 12.41 -14.71 9.07
CA ASP A 145 12.87 -14.53 10.45
C ASP A 145 14.03 -13.54 10.53
N ARG A 146 14.94 -13.56 9.54
CA ARG A 146 16.00 -12.54 9.42
C ARG A 146 15.45 -11.14 9.13
N LEU A 147 14.41 -11.03 8.31
CA LEU A 147 13.75 -9.75 8.03
C LEU A 147 12.99 -9.20 9.24
N ALA A 148 12.42 -10.09 10.06
CA ALA A 148 11.71 -9.73 11.28
C ALA A 148 12.66 -9.39 12.45
N SER A 149 13.82 -10.04 12.51
CA SER A 149 14.83 -9.82 13.58
C SER A 149 15.76 -8.64 13.32
N ARG A 150 15.65 -8.00 12.15
CA ARG A 150 16.45 -6.82 11.81
C ARG A 150 16.00 -5.60 12.62
N ILE A 151 16.92 -4.66 12.83
CA ILE A 151 16.60 -3.31 13.32
C ILE A 151 16.94 -2.29 12.23
N PRO A 152 15.97 -1.54 11.71
CA PRO A 152 14.53 -1.73 11.89
C PRO A 152 13.99 -3.00 11.18
N ALA A 153 12.90 -3.57 11.73
CA ALA A 153 12.27 -4.77 11.20
C ALA A 153 11.51 -4.47 9.90
N LEU A 154 11.64 -5.33 8.88
CA LEU A 154 10.98 -5.12 7.59
C LEU A 154 9.71 -5.97 7.41
N VAL A 155 9.56 -7.01 8.23
CA VAL A 155 8.45 -7.97 8.19
C VAL A 155 8.00 -8.26 9.62
N VAL A 156 6.71 -8.50 9.80
CA VAL A 156 6.12 -9.01 11.03
C VAL A 156 5.42 -10.34 10.78
N ARG A 157 5.53 -11.27 11.73
CA ARG A 157 4.72 -12.49 11.77
C ARG A 157 3.40 -12.20 12.49
N LEU A 158 2.30 -12.41 11.78
CA LEU A 158 0.94 -12.29 12.24
C LEU A 158 0.48 -13.67 12.71
N HIS A 159 0.24 -13.81 14.01
CA HIS A 159 -0.27 -15.06 14.56
C HIS A 159 -1.66 -15.35 14.00
N ARG A 160 -1.92 -16.63 13.73
CA ARG A 160 -3.21 -17.09 13.21
C ARG A 160 -4.40 -16.59 14.04
N ALA A 161 -5.44 -16.14 13.34
CA ALA A 161 -6.76 -15.92 13.94
C ALA A 161 -7.44 -17.26 14.27
N PRO A 162 -8.41 -17.30 15.21
CA PRO A 162 -9.22 -18.49 15.46
C PRO A 162 -9.85 -19.02 14.16
N GLY A 163 -9.58 -20.28 13.81
CA GLY A 163 -10.06 -20.91 12.57
C GLY A 163 -9.05 -20.95 11.41
N GLN A 164 -7.94 -20.20 11.49
CA GLN A 164 -6.85 -20.30 10.52
C GLN A 164 -5.84 -21.38 10.90
N ARG A 165 -5.29 -22.06 9.89
CA ARG A 165 -4.35 -23.18 10.09
C ARG A 165 -2.90 -22.74 10.21
N GLU A 166 -2.53 -21.63 9.55
CA GLU A 166 -1.14 -21.18 9.39
C GLU A 166 -0.96 -19.72 9.80
N ASP A 167 0.24 -19.37 10.26
CA ASP A 167 0.66 -17.98 10.48
C ASP A 167 0.87 -17.26 9.15
N ARG A 168 0.72 -15.94 9.16
CA ARG A 168 0.98 -15.08 8.00
C ARG A 168 2.12 -14.11 8.27
N TYR A 169 2.69 -13.57 7.20
CA TYR A 169 3.73 -12.56 7.26
C TYR A 169 3.26 -11.32 6.52
N MET A 170 3.62 -10.13 7.02
CA MET A 170 3.30 -8.85 6.40
C MET A 170 4.51 -7.91 6.46
N HIS A 171 4.71 -7.08 5.44
CA HIS A 171 5.79 -6.08 5.44
C HIS A 171 5.45 -4.88 6.34
N LEU A 172 6.47 -4.18 6.83
CA LEU A 172 6.34 -2.97 7.66
C LEU A 172 6.69 -1.68 6.91
N LEU A 173 6.90 -1.77 5.59
CA LEU A 173 7.31 -0.64 4.74
C LEU A 173 6.24 0.48 4.59
N CYS A 174 4.97 0.19 4.86
CA CYS A 174 3.87 1.18 4.84
C CYS A 174 3.43 1.58 6.25
N GLY A 175 4.36 1.54 7.21
CA GLY A 175 4.08 1.84 8.61
C GLY A 175 3.78 0.59 9.46
N PRO A 176 3.52 0.80 10.76
CA PRO A 176 3.30 -0.28 11.71
C PRO A 176 1.99 -1.01 11.41
N VAL A 177 2.06 -2.34 11.31
CA VAL A 177 0.88 -3.20 11.13
C VAL A 177 0.43 -3.67 12.51
N THR A 178 -0.74 -3.20 12.95
CA THR A 178 -1.41 -3.74 14.14
C THR A 178 -2.08 -5.07 13.79
N MET A 179 -2.05 -6.04 14.71
CA MET A 179 -2.68 -7.36 14.48
C MET A 179 -4.18 -7.22 14.14
N ASP A 180 -4.86 -6.24 14.74
CA ASP A 180 -6.28 -5.96 14.50
C ASP A 180 -6.54 -5.46 13.07
N ALA A 181 -5.68 -4.60 12.52
CA ALA A 181 -5.79 -4.11 11.14
C ALA A 181 -5.52 -5.23 10.11
N ALA A 182 -4.58 -6.12 10.41
CA ALA A 182 -4.29 -7.27 9.57
C ALA A 182 -5.42 -8.31 9.57
N MET A 183 -6.07 -8.53 10.73
CA MET A 183 -7.24 -9.40 10.84
C MET A 183 -8.47 -8.82 10.14
N ALA A 184 -8.67 -7.49 10.19
CA ALA A 184 -9.76 -6.81 9.51
C ALA A 184 -9.65 -6.87 7.97
N ALA A 185 -8.44 -6.71 7.42
CA ALA A 185 -8.19 -6.84 5.98
C ALA A 185 -8.45 -8.26 5.45
N ASP A 186 -8.25 -9.28 6.29
CA ASP A 186 -8.44 -10.70 5.98
C ASP A 186 -9.90 -11.15 6.12
N ALA A 187 -10.65 -10.63 7.10
CA ALA A 187 -12.11 -10.85 7.20
C ALA A 187 -12.88 -10.30 5.98
N ASP A 188 -12.31 -9.31 5.30
CA ASP A 188 -12.88 -8.68 4.11
C ASP A 188 -12.51 -9.42 2.81
N ALA A 189 -11.51 -10.33 2.82
CA ALA A 189 -11.07 -11.06 1.63
C ALA A 189 -12.09 -12.09 1.08
N PRO A 190 -12.74 -12.94 1.89
CA PRO A 190 -13.84 -13.79 1.39
C PRO A 190 -15.15 -13.01 1.21
N THR A 191 -15.34 -11.91 1.94
CA THR A 191 -16.57 -11.11 1.91
C THR A 191 -16.65 -10.20 0.68
N ARG A 192 -15.52 -9.68 0.18
CA ARG A 192 -15.46 -8.85 -1.05
C ARG A 192 -15.70 -9.61 -2.35
N ALA A 193 -15.50 -10.94 -2.36
CA ALA A 193 -15.70 -11.74 -3.56
C ALA A 193 -17.19 -12.05 -3.85
N SER A 194 -18.08 -12.00 -2.85
CA SER A 194 -19.48 -12.41 -3.06
C SER A 194 -20.53 -11.96 -2.02
N GLY A 195 -20.18 -11.27 -0.92
CA GLY A 195 -21.11 -11.01 0.19
C GLY A 195 -21.34 -9.54 0.57
N GLY A 196 -20.31 -8.69 0.50
CA GLY A 196 -20.35 -7.35 1.08
C GLY A 196 -20.97 -6.26 0.20
N LEU A 197 -21.16 -6.52 -1.10
CA LEU A 197 -21.68 -5.51 -2.03
C LEU A 197 -23.14 -5.17 -1.72
N GLY A 198 -23.97 -6.17 -1.38
CA GLY A 198 -25.39 -5.96 -1.08
C GLY A 198 -25.60 -5.15 0.20
N GLU A 199 -24.80 -5.40 1.23
CA GLU A 199 -24.87 -4.67 2.50
C GLU A 199 -24.37 -3.22 2.34
N ARG A 200 -23.30 -3.03 1.56
CA ARG A 200 -22.78 -1.70 1.21
C ARG A 200 -23.78 -0.91 0.38
N VAL A 201 -24.43 -1.55 -0.60
CA VAL A 201 -25.48 -0.93 -1.44
C VAL A 201 -26.68 -0.55 -0.60
N ALA A 202 -27.18 -1.44 0.27
CA ALA A 202 -28.29 -1.13 1.16
C ALA A 202 -27.98 0.03 2.13
N GLN A 203 -26.75 0.07 2.66
CA GLN A 203 -26.31 1.16 3.53
C GLN A 203 -26.20 2.49 2.77
N LEU A 204 -25.69 2.45 1.53
CA LEU A 204 -25.62 3.63 0.66
C LEU A 204 -27.00 4.13 0.23
N GLU A 205 -27.92 3.23 -0.11
CA GLU A 205 -29.31 3.57 -0.45
C GLU A 205 -30.04 4.23 0.73
N SER A 206 -29.83 3.73 1.96
CA SER A 206 -30.37 4.34 3.18
C SER A 206 -29.80 5.74 3.43
N LEU A 207 -28.49 5.92 3.26
CA LEU A 207 -27.84 7.22 3.38
C LEU A 207 -28.31 8.21 2.32
N VAL A 208 -28.50 7.76 1.08
CA VAL A 208 -29.02 8.60 -0.02
C VAL A 208 -30.46 9.03 0.26
N ALA A 209 -31.31 8.13 0.76
CA ALA A 209 -32.68 8.47 1.14
C ALA A 209 -32.72 9.53 2.25
N GLN A 210 -31.90 9.37 3.30
CA GLN A 210 -31.78 10.34 4.39
C GLN A 210 -31.27 11.70 3.89
N LEU A 211 -30.26 11.70 3.02
CA LEU A 211 -29.73 12.93 2.44
C LEU A 211 -30.75 13.64 1.55
N GLN A 212 -31.55 12.89 0.78
CA GLN A 212 -32.62 13.46 -0.04
C GLN A 212 -33.71 14.12 0.82
N GLU A 213 -34.05 13.51 1.96
CA GLU A 213 -35.01 14.08 2.91
C GLU A 213 -34.50 15.37 3.54
N VAL A 214 -33.23 15.40 3.98
CA VAL A 214 -32.59 16.61 4.51
C VAL A 214 -32.49 17.71 3.46
N VAL A 215 -32.16 17.37 2.20
CA VAL A 215 -32.12 18.35 1.11
C VAL A 215 -33.52 18.90 0.82
N ALA A 216 -34.56 18.06 0.82
CA ALA A 216 -35.93 18.51 0.63
C ALA A 216 -36.40 19.42 1.79
N GLU A 217 -36.01 19.12 3.02
CA GLU A 217 -36.28 19.97 4.19
C GLU A 217 -35.56 21.32 4.10
N LEU A 218 -34.29 21.33 3.70
CA LEU A 218 -33.52 22.56 3.51
C LEU A 218 -34.04 23.41 2.35
N GLN A 219 -34.52 22.78 1.27
CA GLN A 219 -35.13 23.48 0.12
C GLN A 219 -36.54 24.00 0.41
N SER A 220 -37.27 23.35 1.33
CA SER A 220 -38.60 23.79 1.76
C SER A 220 -38.57 24.81 2.90
N ARG A 221 -37.40 25.09 3.49
CA ARG A 221 -37.20 26.24 4.38
C ARG A 221 -37.19 27.53 3.55
N PRO A 222 -38.25 28.36 3.59
CA PRO A 222 -38.16 29.69 3.01
C PRO A 222 -37.05 30.47 3.73
N GLY A 223 -36.16 31.10 2.96
CA GLY A 223 -35.07 31.89 3.49
C GLY A 223 -35.57 33.04 4.36
N ASN A 224 -35.43 32.92 5.68
CA ASN A 224 -35.33 34.05 6.60
C ASN A 224 -33.87 34.51 6.59
N GLY A 225 -33.47 35.71 6.19
CA GLY A 225 -34.19 36.91 5.77
C GLY A 225 -33.23 38.09 5.95
N HIS A 226 -33.23 39.05 5.03
CA HIS A 226 -32.85 40.42 5.37
C HIS A 226 -33.59 41.37 4.42
N VAL A 227 -34.76 41.81 4.86
CA VAL A 227 -35.35 43.07 4.41
C VAL A 227 -34.47 44.16 5.02
N ALA A 228 -33.67 44.82 4.18
CA ALA A 228 -33.06 46.08 4.55
C ALA A 228 -34.15 47.15 4.42
N ASP A 229 -34.80 47.47 5.54
CA ASP A 229 -35.36 48.79 5.74
C ASP A 229 -34.17 49.72 6.00
N ASP A 230 -33.88 50.61 5.05
CA ASP A 230 -33.25 51.89 5.36
C ASP A 230 -33.71 52.95 4.34
N ASP A 231 -34.70 53.71 4.82
CA ASP A 231 -34.91 55.14 4.67
C ASP A 231 -34.05 55.91 3.64
N THR A 232 -34.71 56.55 2.66
CA THR A 232 -34.37 57.94 2.26
C THR A 232 -35.45 58.52 1.33
N GLY A 233 -36.10 59.60 1.77
CA GLY A 233 -36.75 60.53 0.83
C GLY A 233 -37.92 61.35 1.38
N ASN A 234 -37.66 62.24 2.34
CA ASN A 234 -38.51 63.40 2.64
C ASN A 234 -38.24 64.53 1.62
N ALA A 235 -39.28 65.36 1.40
CA ALA A 235 -39.41 66.57 0.56
C ALA A 235 -39.75 66.38 -0.93
#